data_AF-A0A974VUJ0-F1
#
_entry.id   AF-A0A974VUJ0-F1
#
_cell.length_a   1.000
_cell.length_b   1.000
_cell.length_c   1.000
_cell.angle_alpha   90.00
_cell.angle_beta   90.00
_cell.angle_gamma   90.00
#
_symmetry.space_group_name_H-M   'P 1'
#
loop_
_entity.id
_entity.type
_entity.pdbx_description
1 polymer ?
#
loop_
_entity_poly.entity_id
_entity_poly.type
_entity_poly.pdbx_seq_one_letter_code
_entity_poly.pdbx_strand_id
1 'polypeptide(L)'
;MEITEENRDLWSRKGIYLFLGTRLWHEQEQAHREDGPAIVSPDGVERWYVRGREITAEVKTLFREHQWALSRGLDTPEKRARFRSAFLGA
;
A
#
# COMPACT_ATOMS: atom_id res chain seq x y z
N MET A 1 9.69 -1.18 -6.18
CA MET A 1 10.63 -2.28 -6.47
C MET A 1 9.90 -3.61 -6.53
N GLU A 2 10.46 -4.61 -7.19
CA GLU A 2 9.95 -5.99 -7.16
C GLU A 2 10.77 -6.83 -6.18
N ILE A 3 10.10 -7.73 -5.46
CA ILE A 3 10.72 -8.64 -4.51
C ILE A 3 11.29 -9.84 -5.26
N THR A 4 12.59 -10.04 -5.12
CA THR A 4 13.35 -11.12 -5.74
C THR A 4 14.08 -11.91 -4.66
N GLU A 5 14.71 -13.03 -5.02
CA GLU A 5 15.43 -13.85 -4.04
C GLU A 5 16.59 -13.08 -3.40
N GLU A 6 17.21 -12.15 -4.14
CA GLU A 6 18.34 -11.35 -3.67
C GLU A 6 17.95 -10.31 -2.61
N ASN A 7 16.70 -9.85 -2.61
CA ASN A 7 16.26 -8.73 -1.76
C ASN A 7 15.18 -9.09 -0.73
N ARG A 8 14.52 -10.26 -0.84
CA ARG A 8 13.46 -10.69 0.07
C ARG A 8 13.91 -10.73 1.54
N ASP A 9 15.14 -11.15 1.79
CA ASP A 9 15.69 -11.26 3.14
C ASP A 9 15.91 -9.90 3.81
N LEU A 10 16.16 -8.85 3.02
CA LEU A 10 16.32 -7.48 3.52
C LEU A 10 15.03 -6.98 4.18
N TRP A 11 13.89 -7.26 3.55
CA TRP A 11 12.56 -6.87 4.05
C TRP A 11 12.09 -7.76 5.19
N SER A 12 12.43 -9.05 5.15
CA SER A 12 12.13 -10.00 6.23
C SER A 12 12.80 -9.59 7.54
N ARG A 13 14.05 -9.09 7.49
CA ARG A 13 14.76 -8.52 8.66
C ARG A 13 14.10 -7.27 9.22
N LYS A 14 13.33 -6.54 8.40
CA LYS A 14 12.51 -5.39 8.80
C LYS A 14 11.11 -5.82 9.27
N GLY A 15 10.85 -7.12 9.41
CA GLY A 15 9.57 -7.68 9.84
C GLY A 15 8.51 -7.74 8.74
N ILE A 16 8.88 -7.51 7.48
CA ILE A 16 7.95 -7.51 6.34
C ILE A 16 8.23 -8.75 5.48
N TYR A 17 7.34 -9.73 5.55
CA TYR A 17 7.43 -10.99 4.79
C TYR A 17 6.68 -10.86 3.46
N LEU A 18 7.41 -10.99 2.35
CA LEU A 18 6.88 -10.78 1.00
C LEU A 18 7.19 -11.98 0.11
N PHE A 19 6.28 -12.27 -0.82
CA PHE A 19 6.45 -13.30 -1.82
C PHE A 19 7.33 -12.79 -2.98
N LEU A 20 8.00 -13.71 -3.67
CA LEU A 20 8.69 -13.38 -4.91
C LEU A 20 7.71 -12.81 -5.94
N GLY A 21 8.15 -11.82 -6.71
CA GLY A 21 7.30 -11.07 -7.63
C GLY A 21 6.35 -10.06 -6.96
N THR A 22 6.38 -9.93 -5.63
CA THR A 22 5.62 -8.87 -4.94
C THR A 22 6.17 -7.52 -5.35
N ARG A 23 5.30 -6.59 -5.77
CA ARG A 23 5.68 -5.20 -5.96
C ARG A 23 5.54 -4.44 -4.66
N LEU A 24 6.64 -3.84 -4.20
CA LEU A 24 6.73 -3.06 -2.98
C LEU A 24 7.09 -1.61 -3.32
N TRP A 25 6.32 -0.66 -2.79
CA TRP A 25 6.63 0.76 -2.74
C TRP A 25 7.04 1.11 -1.31
N HIS A 26 8.15 1.83 -1.19
CA HIS A 26 8.73 2.18 0.08
C HIS A 26 9.37 3.56 0.05
N GLU A 27 9.39 4.21 1.19
CA GLU A 27 10.10 5.46 1.44
C GLU A 27 10.86 5.33 2.76
N GLN A 28 12.09 5.83 2.82
CA GLN A 28 12.94 5.75 4.02
C GLN A 28 12.97 4.34 4.64
N GLU A 29 13.14 3.33 3.78
CA GLU A 29 13.18 1.91 4.14
C GLU A 29 11.92 1.35 4.82
N GLN A 30 10.77 2.01 4.66
CA GLN A 30 9.48 1.60 5.20
C GLN A 30 8.45 1.52 4.07
N ALA A 31 7.54 0.54 4.13
CA ALA A 31 6.45 0.46 3.17
C ALA A 31 5.62 1.75 3.23
N HIS A 32 5.51 2.43 2.09
CA HIS A 32 4.84 3.72 1.99
C HIS A 32 4.36 3.93 0.56
N ARG A 33 3.11 4.37 0.42
CA ARG A 33 2.58 4.87 -0.83
C ARG A 33 1.36 5.77 -0.60
N GLU A 34 1.28 6.89 -1.30
CA GLU A 34 0.19 7.86 -1.17
C GLU A 34 -0.91 7.74 -2.24
N ASP A 35 -0.56 7.18 -3.39
CA ASP A 35 -1.40 7.13 -4.59
C ASP A 35 -2.03 5.75 -4.83
N GLY A 36 -1.69 4.75 -4.01
CA GLY A 36 -2.06 3.37 -4.26
C GLY A 36 -1.59 2.41 -3.15
N PRO A 37 -1.81 1.09 -3.33
CA PRO A 37 -1.30 0.10 -2.42
C PRO A 37 0.24 0.07 -2.43
N ALA A 38 0.82 0.04 -1.22
CA ALA A 38 2.25 -0.03 -1.04
C ALA A 38 2.80 -1.43 -1.33
N ILE A 39 1.97 -2.47 -1.28
CA ILE A 39 2.35 -3.86 -1.54
C ILE A 39 1.32 -4.49 -2.45
N VAL A 40 1.76 -5.09 -3.55
CA VAL A 40 0.90 -5.84 -4.49
C VAL A 40 1.55 -7.20 -4.73
N SER A 41 0.91 -8.26 -4.23
CA SER A 41 1.36 -9.64 -4.46
C SER A 41 1.15 -10.07 -5.92
N PRO A 42 1.85 -11.10 -6.41
CA PRO A 42 1.59 -11.68 -7.74
C PRO A 42 0.13 -12.12 -7.95
N ASP A 43 -0.52 -12.57 -6.87
CA ASP A 43 -1.92 -13.02 -6.88
C ASP A 43 -2.93 -11.84 -6.89
N GLY A 44 -2.45 -10.60 -6.95
CA GLY A 44 -3.29 -9.40 -6.98
C GLY A 44 -3.80 -8.93 -5.62
N VAL A 45 -3.35 -9.53 -4.51
CA VAL A 45 -3.63 -9.00 -3.16
C VAL A 45 -2.90 -7.69 -2.96
N GLU A 46 -3.67 -6.67 -2.61
CA GLU A 46 -3.19 -5.31 -2.35
C GLU A 46 -3.17 -5.02 -0.84
N ARG A 47 -2.05 -4.47 -0.35
CA ARG A 47 -1.94 -3.95 1.02
C ARG A 47 -1.47 -2.51 1.00
N TRP A 48 -2.05 -1.71 1.89
CA TRP A 48 -1.84 -0.27 1.98
C TRP A 48 -1.00 0.04 3.19
N TYR A 49 0.09 0.79 2.97
CA TYR A 49 0.98 1.24 4.04
C TYR A 49 1.31 2.72 3.87
N VAL A 50 1.31 3.43 4.99
CA VAL A 50 1.76 4.82 5.07
C VAL A 50 2.74 4.93 6.23
N ARG A 51 3.99 5.32 5.91
CA ARG A 51 5.08 5.50 6.87
C ARG A 51 5.29 4.25 7.75
N GLY A 52 5.31 3.08 7.10
CA GLY A 52 5.47 1.78 7.77
C GLY A 52 4.23 1.25 8.49
N ARG A 53 3.15 2.05 8.65
CA ARG A 53 1.90 1.60 9.27
C ARG A 53 0.97 0.97 8.25
N GLU A 54 0.50 -0.25 8.53
CA GLU A 54 -0.55 -0.89 7.72
C GLU A 54 -1.88 -0.15 7.93
N ILE A 55 -2.51 0.27 6.84
CA ILE A 55 -3.82 0.96 6.84
C ILE A 55 -4.85 0.25 5.94
N THR A 56 -4.59 -1.01 5.58
CA THR A 56 -5.41 -1.77 4.63
C THR A 56 -6.88 -1.87 5.06
N ALA A 57 -7.15 -2.02 6.35
CA ALA A 57 -8.52 -2.15 6.87
C ALA A 57 -9.27 -0.81 6.83
N GLU A 58 -8.58 0.27 7.15
CA GLU A 58 -9.09 1.63 7.15
C GLU A 58 -9.36 2.11 5.73
N VAL A 59 -8.48 1.78 4.78
CA VAL A 59 -8.71 2.05 3.35
C VAL A 59 -9.94 1.28 2.85
N LYS A 60 -10.08 0.00 3.19
CA LYS A 60 -11.29 -0.77 2.84
C LYS A 60 -12.56 -0.15 3.42
N THR A 61 -12.48 0.37 4.64
CA THR A 61 -13.58 1.08 5.30
C THR A 61 -13.91 2.37 4.57
N LEU A 62 -12.92 3.21 4.27
CA LEU A 62 -13.08 4.46 3.50
C LEU A 62 -13.75 4.20 2.13
N PHE A 63 -13.31 3.16 1.42
CA PHE A 63 -13.89 2.80 0.12
C PHE A 63 -15.34 2.34 0.26
N ARG A 64 -15.65 1.58 1.32
CA ARG A 64 -17.02 1.14 1.60
C ARG A 64 -17.94 2.31 1.95
N GLU A 65 -17.49 3.24 2.79
CA GLU A 65 -18.23 4.43 3.20
C GLU A 65 -18.53 5.35 2.01
N HIS A 66 -17.57 5.48 1.09
CA HIS A 66 -17.74 6.28 -0.13
C HIS A 66 -18.31 5.50 -1.33
N GLN A 67 -18.68 4.23 -1.13
CA GLN A 67 -19.18 3.35 -2.20
C GLN A 67 -18.24 3.26 -3.41
N TRP A 68 -16.93 3.34 -3.19
CA TRP A 68 -15.90 3.24 -4.22
C TRP A 68 -15.51 1.79 -4.50
N ALA A 69 -15.34 1.47 -5.79
CA ALA A 69 -14.80 0.19 -6.20
C ALA A 69 -13.29 0.11 -5.90
N LEU A 70 -12.86 -0.91 -5.16
CA LEU A 70 -11.44 -1.18 -4.89
C LEU A 70 -10.62 -1.32 -6.18
N SER A 71 -11.20 -1.91 -7.23
CA SER A 71 -10.57 -2.07 -8.54
C SER A 71 -10.24 -0.76 -9.26
N ARG A 72 -10.88 0.35 -8.90
CA ARG A 72 -10.61 1.68 -9.46
C ARG A 72 -9.51 2.41 -8.69
N GLY A 73 -9.14 1.94 -7.49
CA GLY A 73 -8.13 2.59 -6.64
C GLY A 73 -8.40 4.08 -6.41
N LEU A 74 -7.31 4.86 -6.31
CA LEU A 74 -7.33 6.33 -6.19
C LEU A 74 -7.12 7.00 -7.57
N ASP A 75 -7.89 6.59 -8.57
CA ASP A 75 -7.84 7.08 -9.95
C ASP A 75 -8.11 8.59 -10.09
N THR A 76 -9.02 9.13 -9.29
CA THR A 76 -9.40 10.56 -9.33
C THR A 76 -8.65 11.43 -8.30
N PRO A 77 -8.38 12.72 -8.59
CA PRO A 77 -7.81 13.67 -7.63
C PRO A 77 -8.60 13.78 -6.33
N GLU A 78 -9.93 13.69 -6.39
CA GLU A 78 -10.82 13.77 -5.23
C GLU A 78 -10.58 12.62 -4.25
N LYS A 79 -10.48 11.39 -4.78
CA LYS A 79 -10.11 10.21 -3.99
C LYS A 79 -8.74 10.35 -3.36
N ARG A 80 -7.75 10.82 -4.12
CA ARG A 80 -6.39 11.08 -3.58
C ARG A 80 -6.40 12.14 -2.49
N ALA A 81 -7.17 13.21 -2.65
CA ALA A 81 -7.30 14.26 -1.65
C ALA A 81 -7.95 13.73 -0.36
N ARG A 82 -9.00 12.92 -0.48
CA ARG A 82 -9.65 12.25 0.67
C ARG A 82 -8.71 11.30 1.39
N PHE A 83 -8.00 10.47 0.64
CA PHE A 83 -7.00 9.56 1.20
C PHE A 83 -5.89 10.33 1.94
N ARG A 84 -5.33 11.38 1.33
CA ARG A 84 -4.32 12.24 1.95
C ARG A 84 -4.82 12.87 3.24
N SER A 85 -6.00 13.45 3.21
CA SER A 85 -6.62 14.05 4.39
C SER A 85 -6.88 13.04 5.50
N ALA A 86 -7.17 11.78 5.19
CA ALA A 86 -7.46 10.73 6.16
C ALA A 86 -6.19 10.09 6.76
N PHE A 87 -5.13 9.90 5.96
CA PHE A 87 -4.01 9.03 6.32
C PHE A 87 -2.63 9.70 6.35
N LEU A 88 -2.44 10.79 5.61
CA LEU A 88 -1.13 11.43 5.49
C LEU A 88 -0.99 12.67 6.40
N GLY A 89 -2.12 13.25 6.81
CA GLY A 89 -2.16 14.47 7.64
C GLY A 89 -1.62 15.69 6.88
N ALA A 90 -2.21 16.86 7.14
CA ALA A 90 -1.72 18.13 6.62
C ALA A 90 -0.36 18.51 7.22
#